data_AF-A0A1I4R1Z4-F1
#
_entry.id   AF-A0A1I4R1Z4-F1
#
_cell.length_a   1.000
_cell.length_b   1.000
_cell.length_c   1.000
_cell.angle_alpha   90.00
_cell.angle_beta   90.00
_cell.angle_gamma   90.00
#
_symmetry.space_group_name_H-M   'P 1'
#
loop_
_entity.id
_entity.type
_entity.pdbx_description
1 polymer ?
#
loop_
_entity_poly.entity_id
_entity_poly.type
_entity_poly.pdbx_seq_one_letter_code
_entity_poly.pdbx_strand_id
1 'polypeptide(L)'
;MIQNRKILIVVLGLLICGLLSQPSYAEKEKQGFSQEDRERLVRLETMLEAFKESIDRSLEQIDKRFEQIDKRFEQVDKRFEQIDKRLEFMQNLIIAMIGVFGGLCGVFVGLLLWDRRTFKDKAKEEAMKELEEKYRFAEWFNALREYSKRADDFAEVLRKLNLL
;
A
#
# COMPACT_ATOMS: atom_id res chain seq x y z
N MET A 1 12.18 97.01 -77.12
CA MET A 1 11.43 96.23 -76.09
C MET A 1 11.29 94.72 -76.39
N ILE A 2 11.60 94.24 -77.61
CA ILE A 2 11.35 92.84 -78.03
C ILE A 2 12.46 91.83 -77.61
N GLN A 3 13.72 92.27 -77.51
CA GLN A 3 14.86 91.43 -77.11
C GLN A 3 14.73 90.88 -75.67
N ASN A 4 14.35 91.74 -74.71
CA ASN A 4 14.22 91.33 -73.31
C ASN A 4 13.11 90.30 -73.07
N ARG A 5 12.06 90.29 -73.89
CA ARG A 5 10.95 89.33 -73.77
C ARG A 5 11.36 87.91 -74.16
N LYS A 6 12.26 87.76 -75.14
CA LYS A 6 12.82 86.46 -75.55
C LYS A 6 13.77 85.90 -74.50
N ILE A 7 14.62 86.76 -73.92
CA ILE A 7 15.53 86.36 -72.83
C ILE A 7 14.74 85.90 -71.60
N LEU A 8 13.66 86.61 -71.24
CA LEU A 8 12.80 86.24 -70.13
C LEU A 8 12.15 84.86 -70.33
N ILE A 9 11.70 84.53 -71.55
CA ILE A 9 11.10 83.22 -71.87
C ILE A 9 12.13 82.09 -71.78
N VAL A 10 13.38 82.33 -72.24
CA VAL A 10 14.45 81.34 -72.13
C VAL A 10 14.85 81.11 -70.67
N VAL A 11 14.92 82.17 -69.87
CA VAL A 11 15.24 82.07 -68.43
C VAL A 11 14.12 81.39 -67.66
N LEU A 12 12.84 81.70 -67.96
CA LEU A 12 11.70 81.00 -67.37
C LEU A 12 11.67 79.52 -67.78
N GLY A 13 11.98 79.23 -69.04
CA GLY A 13 12.08 77.86 -69.56
C GLY A 13 13.18 77.06 -68.87
N LEU A 14 14.35 77.67 -68.65
CA LEU A 14 15.46 77.05 -67.90
C LEU A 14 15.12 76.85 -66.41
N LEU A 15 14.40 77.79 -65.79
CA LEU A 15 13.93 77.65 -64.41
C LEU A 15 12.89 76.54 -64.27
N ILE A 16 11.93 76.44 -65.19
CA ILE A 16 10.91 75.38 -65.20
C ILE A 16 11.56 74.01 -65.48
N CYS A 17 12.52 73.94 -66.41
CA CYS A 17 13.27 72.72 -66.71
C CYS A 17 14.18 72.30 -65.54
N GLY A 18 14.75 73.27 -64.81
CA GLY A 18 15.51 73.04 -63.59
C GLY A 18 14.67 72.58 -62.41
N LEU A 19 13.43 73.09 -62.27
CA LEU A 19 12.47 72.62 -61.26
C LEU A 19 11.92 71.21 -61.56
N LEU A 20 11.73 70.87 -62.84
CA LEU A 20 11.33 69.52 -63.28
C LEU A 20 12.49 68.51 -63.27
N SER A 21 13.75 68.97 -63.16
CA SER A 21 14.94 68.12 -63.05
C SER A 21 15.30 67.78 -61.60
N GLN A 22 14.45 68.10 -60.62
CA GLN A 22 14.52 67.43 -59.33
C GLN A 22 14.03 65.99 -59.56
N PRO A 23 14.89 64.95 -59.49
CA PRO A 23 14.37 63.62 -59.33
C PRO A 23 13.57 63.65 -58.02
N SER A 24 12.27 63.41 -58.12
CA SER A 24 11.48 63.01 -56.96
C SER A 24 12.20 61.84 -56.29
N TYR A 25 12.88 62.10 -55.18
CA TYR A 25 13.30 61.08 -54.23
C TYR A 25 12.06 60.58 -53.49
N ALA A 26 11.13 60.01 -54.25
CA ALA A 26 9.94 59.34 -53.77
C ALA A 26 9.86 57.95 -54.40
N GLU A 27 10.96 57.22 -54.37
CA GLU A 27 10.96 55.80 -54.71
C GLU A 27 11.93 55.09 -53.75
N LYS A 28 11.45 54.83 -52.52
CA LYS A 28 11.96 53.69 -51.76
C LYS A 28 11.44 52.44 -52.46
N GLU A 29 12.14 52.12 -53.53
CA GLU A 29 12.04 50.89 -54.27
C GLU A 29 12.12 49.73 -53.29
N LYS A 30 11.22 48.77 -53.45
CA LYS A 30 11.10 47.56 -52.64
C LYS A 30 12.49 46.95 -52.47
N GLN A 31 12.98 46.86 -51.24
CA GLN A 31 14.20 46.12 -50.91
C GLN A 31 13.94 44.64 -51.23
N GLY A 32 14.19 44.27 -52.49
CA GLY A 32 14.17 42.89 -52.93
C GLY A 32 15.29 42.14 -52.22
N PHE A 33 14.97 40.95 -51.73
CA PHE A 33 15.88 40.05 -51.05
C PHE A 33 17.24 39.94 -51.79
N SER A 34 18.32 40.42 -51.15
CA SER A 34 19.66 40.53 -51.74
C SER A 34 20.24 39.15 -52.08
N GLN A 35 21.20 39.06 -53.01
CA GLN A 35 21.91 37.80 -53.28
C GLN A 35 22.61 37.26 -52.02
N GLU A 36 23.17 38.15 -51.19
CA GLU A 36 23.77 37.75 -49.91
C GLU A 36 22.77 37.11 -48.95
N ASP A 37 21.53 37.61 -48.92
CA ASP A 37 20.48 37.06 -48.06
C ASP A 37 20.05 35.67 -48.54
N ARG A 38 20.07 35.42 -49.87
CA ARG A 38 19.82 34.08 -50.45
C ARG A 38 20.89 33.08 -50.05
N GLU A 39 22.15 33.48 -50.12
CA GLU A 39 23.26 32.61 -49.69
C GLU A 39 23.21 32.31 -48.19
N ARG A 40 22.82 33.28 -47.36
CA ARG A 40 22.60 33.06 -45.92
C ARG A 40 21.45 32.09 -45.68
N LEU A 41 20.37 32.18 -46.46
CA LEU A 41 19.24 31.26 -46.36
C LEU A 41 19.63 29.84 -46.73
N VAL A 42 20.37 29.67 -47.83
CA VAL A 42 20.87 28.35 -48.26
C VAL A 42 21.80 27.76 -47.19
N ARG A 43 22.73 28.53 -46.62
CA ARG A 43 23.58 28.05 -45.52
C ARG A 43 22.78 27.66 -44.28
N LEU A 44 21.75 28.44 -43.93
CA LEU A 44 20.87 28.12 -42.81
C LEU A 44 20.08 26.85 -43.07
N GLU A 45 19.55 26.66 -44.27
CA GLU A 45 18.83 25.46 -44.69
C GLU A 45 19.72 24.22 -44.59
N THR A 46 20.95 24.29 -45.14
CA THR A 46 21.93 23.20 -45.02
C THR A 46 22.30 22.90 -43.57
N MET A 47 22.45 23.93 -42.73
CA MET A 47 22.71 23.74 -41.30
C MET A 47 21.52 23.11 -40.59
N LEU A 48 20.29 23.47 -40.96
CA LEU A 48 19.05 22.92 -40.41
C LEU A 48 18.88 21.45 -40.81
N GLU A 49 19.18 21.09 -42.05
CA GLU A 49 19.17 19.72 -42.53
C GLU A 49 20.19 18.86 -41.78
N ALA A 50 21.43 19.32 -41.67
CA ALA A 50 22.48 18.61 -40.92
C ALA A 50 22.13 18.47 -39.43
N PHE A 51 21.52 19.51 -38.84
CA PHE A 51 21.04 19.47 -37.46
C PHE A 51 19.87 18.48 -37.29
N LYS A 52 18.92 18.46 -38.22
CA LYS A 52 17.80 17.51 -38.23
C LYS A 52 18.30 16.07 -38.31
N GLU A 53 19.24 15.78 -39.21
CA GLU A 53 19.83 14.44 -39.28
C GLU A 53 20.56 14.04 -37.98
N SER A 54 21.24 14.98 -37.34
CA SER A 54 21.91 14.75 -36.05
C SER A 54 20.90 14.43 -34.94
N ILE A 55 19.78 15.16 -34.91
CA ILE A 55 18.67 14.88 -34.00
C ILE A 55 18.08 13.50 -34.28
N ASP A 56 17.76 13.18 -35.53
CA ASP A 56 17.13 11.91 -35.90
C ASP A 56 18.01 10.71 -35.47
N ARG A 57 19.33 10.80 -35.70
CA ARG A 57 20.28 9.78 -35.21
C ARG A 57 20.32 9.68 -33.69
N SER A 58 20.25 10.82 -33.01
CA SER A 58 20.25 10.86 -31.53
C SER A 58 18.97 10.25 -30.97
N LEU A 59 17.82 10.53 -31.57
CA LEU A 59 16.54 9.94 -31.20
C LEU A 59 16.53 8.42 -31.42
N GLU A 60 17.05 7.95 -32.56
CA GLU A 60 17.14 6.50 -32.82
C GLU A 60 18.04 5.77 -31.81
N GLN A 61 19.12 6.42 -31.35
CA GLN A 61 19.95 5.88 -30.27
C GLN A 61 19.21 5.85 -28.93
N ILE A 62 18.41 6.88 -28.64
CA ILE A 62 17.58 6.94 -27.44
C ILE A 62 16.54 5.80 -27.47
N ASP A 63 15.86 5.60 -28.58
CA ASP A 63 14.87 4.53 -28.76
C ASP A 63 15.49 3.15 -28.51
N LYS A 64 16.67 2.88 -29.10
CA LYS A 64 17.40 1.61 -28.85
C LYS A 64 17.76 1.41 -27.38
N ARG A 65 18.09 2.49 -26.66
CA ARG A 65 18.38 2.40 -25.22
C ARG A 65 17.11 2.17 -24.41
N PHE A 66 16.00 2.78 -24.79
CA PHE A 66 14.70 2.52 -24.15
C PHE A 66 14.26 1.07 -24.35
N GLU A 67 14.37 0.51 -25.56
CA GLU A 67 14.08 -0.92 -25.78
C GLU A 67 14.94 -1.85 -24.92
N GLN A 68 16.21 -1.50 -24.71
CA GLN A 68 17.07 -2.27 -23.81
C GLN A 68 16.61 -2.15 -22.35
N ILE A 69 16.18 -0.96 -21.93
CA ILE A 69 15.63 -0.74 -20.58
C ILE A 69 14.36 -1.57 -20.39
N ASP A 70 13.44 -1.57 -21.36
CA ASP A 70 12.20 -2.35 -21.31
C ASP A 70 12.48 -3.85 -21.15
N LYS A 71 13.41 -4.40 -21.92
CA LYS A 71 13.84 -5.80 -21.78
C LYS A 71 14.40 -6.12 -20.39
N ARG A 72 15.11 -5.18 -19.77
CA ARG A 72 15.61 -5.36 -18.39
C ARG A 72 14.48 -5.30 -17.38
N PHE A 73 13.49 -4.43 -17.57
CA PHE A 73 12.31 -4.38 -16.72
C PHE A 73 11.51 -5.69 -16.80
N GLU A 74 11.27 -6.23 -17.99
CA GLU A 74 10.62 -7.55 -18.14
C GLU A 74 11.38 -8.67 -17.40
N GLN A 75 12.72 -8.63 -17.45
CA GLN A 75 13.54 -9.59 -16.70
C GLN A 75 13.41 -9.41 -15.19
N VAL A 76 13.32 -8.16 -14.72
CA VAL A 76 13.09 -7.85 -13.31
C VAL A 76 11.72 -8.34 -12.86
N ASP A 77 10.67 -8.12 -13.64
CA ASP A 77 9.31 -8.60 -13.34
C ASP A 77 9.26 -10.12 -13.19
N LYS A 78 9.90 -10.86 -14.10
CA LYS A 78 10.01 -12.32 -13.99
C LYS A 78 10.71 -12.78 -12.71
N ARG A 79 11.71 -12.03 -12.24
CA ARG A 79 12.39 -12.33 -10.97
C ARG A 79 11.51 -12.01 -9.77
N PHE A 80 10.74 -10.93 -9.81
CA PHE A 80 9.77 -10.61 -8.78
C PHE A 80 8.69 -11.69 -8.68
N GLU A 81 8.12 -12.13 -9.81
CA GLU A 81 7.13 -13.21 -9.82
C GLU A 81 7.69 -14.52 -9.22
N GLN A 82 8.97 -14.81 -9.46
CA GLN A 82 9.64 -15.96 -8.84
C GLN A 82 9.81 -15.79 -7.31
N ILE A 83 10.10 -14.57 -6.84
CA ILE A 83 10.20 -14.25 -5.43
C ILE A 83 8.82 -14.39 -4.76
N ASP A 84 7.76 -13.88 -5.38
CA ASP A 84 6.41 -13.96 -4.86
C ASP A 84 5.98 -15.42 -4.65
N LYS A 85 6.21 -16.30 -5.64
CA LYS A 85 5.94 -17.74 -5.50
C LYS A 85 6.70 -18.38 -4.33
N ARG A 86 7.95 -17.96 -4.09
CA ARG A 86 8.74 -18.46 -2.95
C ARG A 86 8.22 -17.93 -1.62
N LEU A 87 7.78 -16.67 -1.57
CA LEU A 87 7.18 -16.05 -0.38
C LEU A 87 5.85 -16.72 -0.04
N GLU A 88 4.98 -16.96 -1.02
CA GLU A 88 3.72 -17.69 -0.83
C GLU A 88 3.98 -19.09 -0.27
N PHE A 89 4.96 -19.82 -0.82
CA PHE A 89 5.35 -21.12 -0.31
C PHE A 89 5.81 -21.05 1.15
N MET A 90 6.66 -20.09 1.51
CA MET A 90 7.11 -19.90 2.89
C MET A 90 5.97 -19.50 3.84
N GLN A 91 5.06 -18.61 3.40
CA GLN A 91 3.88 -18.22 4.18
C GLN A 91 2.98 -19.43 4.46
N ASN A 92 2.75 -20.27 3.46
CA ASN A 92 1.96 -21.50 3.61
C ASN A 92 2.58 -22.45 4.64
N LEU A 93 3.91 -22.62 4.64
CA LEU A 93 4.60 -23.42 5.65
C LEU A 93 4.45 -22.83 7.06
N ILE A 94 4.58 -21.50 7.20
CA ILE A 94 4.41 -20.81 8.49
C ILE A 94 2.99 -20.98 9.02
N ILE A 95 1.97 -20.79 8.18
CA ILE A 95 0.56 -20.98 8.56
C ILE A 95 0.32 -22.43 8.99
N ALA A 96 0.83 -23.41 8.25
CA ALA A 96 0.72 -24.81 8.61
C ALA A 96 1.36 -25.11 9.97
N MET A 97 2.56 -24.56 10.24
CA MET A 97 3.27 -24.77 11.50
C MET A 97 2.53 -24.11 12.69
N ILE A 98 2.02 -22.89 12.50
CA ILE A 98 1.19 -22.21 13.51
C ILE A 98 -0.11 -23.00 13.75
N GLY A 99 -0.72 -23.55 12.69
CA GLY A 99 -1.91 -24.38 12.80
C GLY A 99 -1.66 -25.66 13.60
N VAL A 100 -0.57 -26.38 13.31
CA VAL A 100 -0.18 -27.60 14.05
C VAL A 100 0.13 -27.27 15.49
N PHE A 101 0.95 -26.24 15.75
CA PHE A 101 1.31 -25.85 17.10
C PHE A 101 0.10 -25.34 17.90
N GLY A 102 -0.73 -24.49 17.29
CA GLY A 102 -1.96 -23.99 17.89
C GLY A 102 -2.95 -25.11 18.19
N GLY A 103 -3.08 -26.08 17.29
CA GLY A 103 -3.88 -27.29 17.51
C GLY A 103 -3.36 -28.14 18.66
N LEU A 104 -2.05 -28.40 18.70
CA LEU A 104 -1.41 -29.15 19.80
C LEU A 104 -1.58 -28.43 21.14
N CYS A 105 -1.32 -27.12 21.20
CA CYS A 105 -1.53 -26.31 22.39
C CYS A 105 -3.01 -26.27 22.80
N GLY A 106 -3.93 -26.14 21.85
CA GLY A 106 -5.37 -26.15 22.10
C GLY A 106 -5.85 -27.48 22.69
N VAL A 107 -5.40 -28.60 22.14
CA VAL A 107 -5.68 -29.94 22.69
C VAL A 107 -5.07 -30.09 24.07
N PHE A 108 -3.81 -29.68 24.25
CA PHE A 108 -3.12 -29.77 25.54
C PHE A 108 -3.81 -28.95 26.63
N VAL A 109 -4.16 -27.69 26.35
CA VAL A 109 -4.91 -26.82 27.26
C VAL A 109 -6.32 -27.37 27.49
N GLY A 110 -6.98 -27.89 26.45
CA GLY A 110 -8.28 -28.54 26.56
C GLY A 110 -8.27 -29.74 27.51
N LEU A 111 -7.25 -30.61 27.40
CA LEU A 111 -7.06 -31.74 28.31
C LEU A 111 -6.73 -31.29 29.73
N LEU A 112 -5.87 -30.28 29.91
CA LEU A 112 -5.58 -29.72 31.23
C LEU A 112 -6.81 -29.12 31.92
N LEU A 113 -7.69 -28.46 31.16
CA LEU A 113 -8.94 -27.92 31.68
C LEU A 113 -9.95 -29.02 31.99
N TRP A 114 -9.99 -30.08 31.19
CA TRP A 114 -10.84 -31.25 31.43
C TRP A 114 -10.43 -32.00 32.70
N ASP A 115 -9.14 -32.26 32.88
CA ASP A 115 -8.57 -32.98 34.02
C ASP A 115 -8.90 -32.30 35.37
N ARG A 116 -8.76 -30.97 35.43
CA ARG A 116 -9.12 -30.18 36.61
C ARG A 116 -10.62 -30.25 36.96
N ARG A 117 -11.49 -30.43 35.97
CA ARG A 117 -12.93 -30.59 36.20
C ARG A 117 -13.22 -31.96 36.80
N THR A 118 -12.67 -33.02 36.21
CA THR A 118 -12.93 -34.41 36.62
C THR A 118 -12.40 -34.75 38.02
N PHE A 119 -11.27 -34.17 38.44
CA PHE A 119 -10.73 -34.43 39.78
C PHE A 119 -11.59 -33.84 40.90
N LYS A 120 -12.17 -32.65 40.69
CA LYS A 120 -13.02 -32.01 41.70
C LYS A 120 -14.30 -32.80 41.95
N ASP A 121 -14.83 -33.46 40.93
CA ASP A 121 -16.08 -34.20 41.03
C ASP A 121 -15.87 -35.50 41.83
N LYS A 122 -14.77 -36.22 41.60
CA LYS A 122 -14.42 -37.42 42.40
C LYS A 122 -14.06 -37.08 43.85
N ALA A 123 -13.27 -36.03 44.08
CA ALA A 123 -12.92 -35.59 45.42
C ALA A 123 -14.15 -35.13 46.23
N LYS A 124 -15.14 -34.51 45.56
CA LYS A 124 -16.43 -34.19 46.19
C LYS A 124 -17.23 -35.45 46.51
N GLU A 125 -17.25 -36.44 45.62
CA GLU A 125 -18.02 -37.67 45.84
C GLU A 125 -17.50 -38.47 47.05
N GLU A 126 -16.18 -38.60 47.19
CA GLU A 126 -15.56 -39.27 48.35
C GLU A 126 -15.81 -38.48 49.64
N ALA A 127 -15.65 -37.16 49.61
CA ALA A 127 -15.97 -36.31 50.76
C ALA A 127 -17.46 -36.37 51.14
N MET A 128 -18.36 -36.51 50.16
CA MET A 128 -19.80 -36.66 50.41
C MET A 128 -20.14 -38.02 51.03
N LYS A 129 -19.49 -39.11 50.61
CA LYS A 129 -19.68 -40.45 51.20
C LYS A 129 -19.22 -40.50 52.66
N GLU A 130 -18.07 -39.90 52.97
CA GLU A 130 -17.57 -39.83 54.36
C GLU A 130 -18.51 -38.99 55.25
N LEU A 131 -19.07 -37.90 54.72
CA LEU A 131 -20.07 -37.11 55.42
C LEU A 131 -21.38 -37.88 55.63
N GLU A 132 -21.84 -38.65 54.63
CA GLU A 132 -23.05 -39.47 54.73
C GLU A 132 -22.91 -40.60 55.76
N GLU A 133 -21.75 -41.26 55.81
CA GLU A 133 -21.46 -42.30 56.79
C GLU A 133 -21.42 -41.72 58.21
N LYS A 134 -20.70 -40.61 58.41
CA LYS A 134 -20.68 -39.91 59.71
C LYS A 134 -22.08 -39.46 60.14
N TYR A 135 -22.89 -38.97 59.22
CA TYR A 135 -24.26 -38.55 59.50
C TYR A 135 -25.15 -39.74 59.90
N ARG A 136 -25.03 -40.87 59.18
CA ARG A 136 -25.76 -42.11 59.48
C ARG A 136 -25.40 -42.70 60.84
N PHE A 137 -24.11 -42.66 61.21
CA PHE A 137 -23.67 -43.05 62.55
C PHE A 137 -24.25 -42.13 63.63
N ALA A 138 -24.25 -40.81 63.39
CA ALA A 138 -24.84 -39.86 64.34
C ALA A 138 -26.34 -40.12 64.56
N GLU A 139 -27.08 -40.46 63.51
CA GLU A 139 -28.50 -40.85 63.59
C GLU A 139 -28.70 -42.11 64.45
N TRP A 140 -27.91 -43.16 64.20
CA TRP A 140 -28.00 -44.40 64.97
C TRP A 140 -27.59 -44.22 66.45
N PHE A 141 -26.56 -43.42 66.73
CA PHE A 141 -26.16 -43.09 68.10
C PHE A 141 -27.26 -42.32 68.84
N ASN A 142 -27.95 -41.41 68.16
CA ASN A 142 -29.09 -40.70 68.75
C ASN A 142 -30.25 -41.67 69.04
N ALA A 143 -30.55 -42.60 68.12
CA ALA A 143 -31.57 -43.62 68.33
C ALA A 143 -31.22 -44.55 69.52
N LEU A 144 -29.96 -44.98 69.65
CA LEU A 144 -29.50 -45.76 70.80
C LEU A 144 -29.55 -44.97 72.10
N ARG A 145 -29.18 -43.69 72.07
CA ARG A 145 -29.24 -42.83 73.26
C ARG A 145 -30.68 -42.66 73.74
N GLU A 146 -31.63 -42.58 72.81
CA GLU A 146 -33.06 -42.54 73.12
C GLU A 146 -33.55 -43.86 73.72
N TYR A 147 -33.10 -45.00 73.19
CA TYR A 147 -33.43 -46.32 73.74
C TYR A 147 -32.80 -46.58 75.11
N SER A 148 -31.56 -46.13 75.33
CA SER A 148 -30.86 -46.23 76.62
C SER A 148 -31.56 -45.45 77.71
N LYS A 149 -32.06 -44.23 77.41
CA LYS A 149 -32.87 -43.48 78.37
C LYS A 149 -34.10 -44.28 78.81
N ARG A 150 -34.73 -45.02 77.89
CA ARG A 150 -35.85 -45.91 78.19
C ARG A 150 -35.43 -47.17 78.97
N ALA A 151 -34.17 -47.60 78.86
CA ALA A 151 -33.60 -48.71 79.62
C ALA A 151 -33.21 -48.31 81.06
N ASP A 152 -32.76 -47.07 81.27
CA ASP A 152 -32.57 -46.50 82.62
C ASP A 152 -33.92 -46.42 83.38
N ASP A 153 -35.00 -46.04 82.69
CA ASP A 153 -36.37 -46.13 83.25
C ASP A 153 -36.72 -47.59 83.63
N PHE A 154 -36.26 -48.56 82.84
CA PHE A 154 -36.45 -49.99 83.09
C PHE A 154 -35.65 -50.50 84.29
N ALA A 155 -34.42 -50.00 84.48
CA ALA A 155 -33.59 -50.32 85.63
C ALA A 155 -34.22 -49.80 86.94
N GLU A 156 -34.85 -48.63 86.90
CA GLU A 156 -35.58 -48.09 88.05
C GLU A 156 -36.83 -48.93 88.39
N VAL A 157 -37.52 -49.46 87.37
CA VAL A 157 -38.65 -50.38 87.55
C VAL A 157 -38.21 -51.74 88.12
N LEU A 158 -37.10 -52.30 87.66
CA LEU A 158 -36.55 -53.55 88.20
C LEU A 158 -36.09 -53.39 89.67
N ARG A 159 -35.54 -52.22 90.00
CA ARG A 159 -35.15 -51.87 91.38
C ARG A 159 -36.38 -51.75 92.29
N LYS A 160 -37.48 -51.18 91.79
CA LYS A 160 -38.77 -51.15 92.51
C LYS A 160 -39.38 -52.52 92.77
N LEU A 161 -39.05 -53.52 91.95
CA LEU A 161 -39.56 -54.89 92.07
C LEU A 161 -38.65 -55.81 92.91
N ASN A 162 -37.60 -55.27 93.54
CA ASN A 162 -36.71 -55.95 94.49
C ASN A 162 -36.10 -57.27 93.96
N LEU A 163 -35.79 -57.31 92.66
CA LEU A 163 -35.24 -58.46 91.94
C LEU A 163 -33.72 -58.34 91.67
N LEU A 164 -33.07 -57.34 92.26
CA LEU A 164 -31.61 -57.09 92.21
C LEU A 164 -31.14 -56.49 93.55
#